data_AF-A0A3V2JRH0-F1
#
_entry.id   AF-A0A3V2JRH0-F1
#
_cell.length_a   1.000
_cell.length_b   1.000
_cell.length_c   1.000
_cell.angle_alpha   90.00
_cell.angle_beta   90.00
_cell.angle_gamma   90.00
#
_symmetry.space_group_name_H-M   'P 1'
#
loop_
_entity.id
_entity.type
_entity.pdbx_description
1 polymer ?
#
loop_
_entity_poly.entity_id
_entity_poly.type
_entity_poly.pdbx_seq_one_letter_code
_entity_poly.pdbx_strand_id
1 'polypeptide(L)'
;MGEVQTKAPLDSPALTGTPTAPMPETTAAGIEIATAAFVVAKVAQLVGSAPEALDTLQELADALGNDPNFAITVLNKLAGKQPLDETLTALSGKSADGFIEYIGLRETINHAADALHKSQNGGDIPEKPLFVQNIGALPASGTAVAANRLASRGALPALTGTTRGSDSGLIMGEVYNNGYPTQYGNILRLTGTGDGEILIGWSGTNGAPAPAYIRSHRDTAEAEWSEWAML
;
A
#
# COMPACT_ATOMS: atom_id res chain seq x y z
N MET A 1 -60.54 77.86 -51.17
CA MET A 1 -59.18 77.28 -51.28
C MET A 1 -58.81 76.43 -50.03
N GLY A 2 -59.77 75.69 -49.44
CA GLY A 2 -59.59 75.02 -48.14
C GLY A 2 -59.64 73.49 -48.15
N GLU A 3 -60.01 72.85 -49.26
CA GLU A 3 -60.18 71.38 -49.32
C GLU A 3 -58.90 70.60 -49.63
N VAL A 4 -57.79 71.30 -49.92
CA VAL A 4 -56.53 70.64 -50.31
C VAL A 4 -55.70 70.20 -49.09
N GLN A 5 -55.98 70.75 -47.90
CA GLN A 5 -55.24 70.42 -46.67
C GLN A 5 -55.80 69.22 -45.87
N THR A 6 -56.89 68.58 -46.34
CA THR A 6 -57.52 67.43 -45.65
C THR A 6 -57.26 66.10 -46.34
N LYS A 7 -56.50 66.08 -47.45
CA LYS A 7 -56.18 64.85 -48.20
C LYS A 7 -54.72 64.43 -47.96
N ALA A 8 -54.47 63.12 -47.93
CA ALA A 8 -53.12 62.59 -47.84
C ALA A 8 -52.29 62.89 -49.12
N PRO A 9 -50.96 63.01 -49.04
CA PRO A 9 -50.09 63.16 -50.22
C PRO A 9 -50.31 62.02 -51.22
N LEU A 10 -50.26 62.34 -52.52
CA LEU A 10 -50.42 61.34 -53.58
C LEU A 10 -49.26 60.36 -53.61
N ASP A 11 -48.04 60.87 -53.43
CA ASP A 11 -46.82 60.09 -53.36
C ASP A 11 -46.48 59.81 -51.90
N SER A 12 -46.33 58.52 -51.57
CA SER A 12 -45.91 58.04 -50.24
C SER A 12 -46.70 58.67 -49.07
N PRO A 13 -48.03 58.52 -49.03
CA PRO A 13 -48.83 58.99 -47.90
C PRO A 13 -48.35 58.32 -46.59
N ALA A 14 -48.14 59.11 -45.55
CA ALA A 14 -47.90 58.58 -44.21
C ALA A 14 -49.24 58.11 -43.61
N LEU A 15 -49.41 56.79 -43.49
CA LEU A 15 -50.58 56.21 -42.86
C LEU A 15 -50.38 56.13 -41.35
N THR A 16 -51.24 56.79 -40.58
CA THR A 16 -51.21 56.80 -39.11
C THR A 16 -52.57 56.39 -38.54
N GLY A 17 -52.64 55.95 -37.28
CA GLY A 17 -53.86 55.41 -36.69
C GLY A 17 -54.22 54.02 -37.22
N THR A 18 -55.49 53.78 -37.55
CA THR A 18 -56.01 52.50 -38.09
C THR A 18 -56.51 52.66 -39.54
N PRO A 19 -55.61 52.90 -40.51
CA PRO A 19 -55.98 53.02 -41.92
C PRO A 19 -56.61 51.72 -42.42
N THR A 20 -57.68 51.84 -43.23
CA THR A 20 -58.32 50.69 -43.88
C THR A 20 -57.87 50.60 -45.33
N ALA A 21 -57.56 49.40 -45.79
CA ALA A 21 -57.36 49.10 -47.21
C ALA A 21 -58.20 47.87 -47.59
N PRO A 22 -58.65 47.73 -48.85
CA PRO A 22 -59.27 46.50 -49.33
C PRO A 22 -58.33 45.30 -49.08
N MET A 23 -58.89 44.17 -48.68
CA MET A 23 -58.11 42.93 -48.56
C MET A 23 -57.73 42.47 -49.97
N PRO A 24 -56.44 42.30 -50.28
CA PRO A 24 -56.02 41.69 -51.54
C PRO A 24 -56.49 40.24 -51.66
N GLU A 25 -56.62 39.76 -52.89
CA GLU A 25 -56.87 38.33 -53.16
C GLU A 25 -55.75 37.47 -52.56
N THR A 26 -56.07 36.28 -52.04
CA THR A 26 -55.06 35.40 -51.41
C THR A 26 -54.00 34.88 -52.38
N THR A 27 -54.05 35.18 -53.66
CA THR A 27 -52.99 34.89 -54.66
C THR A 27 -52.12 36.12 -54.97
N ALA A 28 -52.40 37.28 -54.37
CA ALA A 28 -51.62 38.49 -54.55
C ALA A 28 -50.15 38.28 -54.18
N ALA A 29 -49.26 38.77 -55.04
CA ALA A 29 -47.80 38.64 -54.95
C ALA A 29 -47.08 39.92 -55.41
N GLY A 30 -47.81 41.02 -55.59
CA GLY A 30 -47.30 42.30 -56.07
C GLY A 30 -46.99 43.27 -54.94
N ILE A 31 -47.23 44.56 -55.20
CA ILE A 31 -46.98 45.67 -54.27
C ILE A 31 -48.24 46.09 -53.48
N GLU A 32 -49.23 45.21 -53.38
CA GLU A 32 -50.47 45.50 -52.66
C GLU A 32 -50.21 45.75 -51.16
N ILE A 33 -51.09 46.53 -50.52
CA ILE A 33 -51.02 46.75 -49.07
C ILE A 33 -51.45 45.46 -48.36
N ALA A 34 -50.52 44.82 -47.66
CA ALA A 34 -50.80 43.64 -46.83
C ALA A 34 -51.64 44.05 -45.61
N THR A 35 -52.95 43.85 -45.68
CA THR A 35 -53.85 44.08 -44.55
C THR A 35 -53.72 42.98 -43.51
N ALA A 36 -54.09 43.25 -42.25
CA ALA A 36 -54.11 42.23 -41.20
C ALA A 36 -54.97 41.00 -41.59
N ALA A 37 -56.10 41.23 -42.26
CA ALA A 37 -56.97 40.16 -42.76
C ALA A 37 -56.27 39.29 -43.83
N PHE A 38 -55.50 39.90 -44.74
CA PHE A 38 -54.70 39.18 -45.72
C PHE A 38 -53.64 38.28 -45.06
N VAL A 39 -52.92 38.80 -44.06
CA VAL A 39 -51.91 38.05 -43.32
C VAL A 39 -52.53 36.86 -42.57
N VAL A 40 -53.65 37.07 -41.88
CA VAL A 40 -54.38 36.00 -41.18
C VAL A 40 -54.84 34.91 -42.16
N ALA A 41 -55.38 35.30 -43.32
CA ALA A 41 -55.81 34.34 -44.34
C ALA A 41 -54.66 33.50 -44.89
N LYS A 42 -53.49 34.12 -45.11
CA LYS A 42 -52.29 33.41 -45.57
C LYS A 42 -51.74 32.44 -44.53
N VAL A 43 -51.72 32.82 -43.25
CA VAL A 43 -51.31 31.93 -42.15
C VAL A 43 -52.29 30.76 -42.00
N ALA A 44 -53.59 31.02 -42.11
CA ALA A 44 -54.60 29.98 -42.09
C ALA A 44 -54.47 29.00 -43.27
N GLN A 45 -54.18 29.49 -44.48
CA GLN A 45 -53.88 28.63 -45.63
C GLN A 45 -52.64 27.76 -45.41
N LEU A 46 -51.58 28.33 -44.81
CA LEU A 46 -50.36 27.59 -44.49
C LEU A 46 -50.63 26.47 -43.47
N VAL A 47 -51.34 26.79 -42.38
CA VAL A 47 -51.72 25.82 -41.33
C VAL A 47 -52.69 24.77 -41.87
N GLY A 48 -53.69 25.19 -42.66
CA GLY A 48 -54.73 24.32 -43.22
C GLY A 48 -54.23 23.40 -44.34
N SER A 49 -53.08 23.69 -44.94
CA SER A 49 -52.48 22.82 -45.97
C SER A 49 -51.83 21.56 -45.38
N ALA A 50 -51.54 21.53 -44.08
CA ALA A 50 -50.87 20.40 -43.44
C ALA A 50 -51.17 20.25 -41.93
N PRO A 51 -52.45 20.11 -41.52
CA PRO A 51 -52.82 19.96 -40.12
C PRO A 51 -52.17 18.74 -39.45
N GLU A 52 -52.12 17.59 -40.15
CA GLU A 52 -51.50 16.35 -39.65
C GLU A 52 -49.98 16.48 -39.45
N ALA A 53 -49.31 17.30 -40.29
CA ALA A 53 -47.87 17.54 -40.13
C ALA A 53 -47.57 18.40 -38.91
N LEU A 54 -48.39 19.43 -38.64
CA LEU A 54 -48.26 20.25 -37.43
C LEU A 54 -48.55 19.44 -36.17
N ASP A 55 -49.54 18.54 -36.23
CA ASP A 55 -49.84 17.59 -35.17
C ASP A 55 -48.64 16.67 -34.90
N THR A 56 -48.05 16.08 -35.95
CA THR A 56 -46.82 15.26 -35.84
C THR A 56 -45.65 16.05 -35.22
N LEU A 57 -45.46 17.33 -35.59
CA LEU A 57 -44.39 18.15 -35.02
C LEU A 57 -44.63 18.46 -33.54
N GLN A 58 -45.88 18.66 -33.14
CA GLN A 58 -46.25 18.81 -31.74
C GLN A 58 -45.99 17.50 -30.96
N GLU A 59 -46.40 16.35 -31.51
CA GLU A 59 -46.13 15.04 -30.90
C GLU A 59 -44.62 14.78 -30.72
N LEU A 60 -43.79 15.13 -31.71
CA LEU A 60 -42.33 14.98 -31.60
C LEU A 60 -41.73 15.96 -30.58
N ALA A 61 -42.18 17.21 -30.56
CA ALA A 61 -41.74 18.18 -29.58
C ALA A 61 -42.06 17.72 -28.16
N ASP A 62 -43.26 17.19 -27.94
CA ASP A 62 -43.68 16.64 -26.67
C ASP A 62 -42.94 15.34 -26.32
N ALA A 63 -42.70 14.45 -27.29
CA ALA A 63 -41.92 13.22 -27.10
C ALA A 63 -40.46 13.50 -26.70
N LEU A 64 -39.88 14.61 -27.18
CA LEU A 64 -38.55 15.09 -26.79
C LEU A 64 -38.58 15.99 -25.54
N GLY A 65 -39.76 16.19 -24.94
CA GLY A 65 -39.94 16.96 -23.71
C GLY A 65 -39.75 18.46 -23.86
N ASN A 66 -39.95 18.99 -25.08
CA ASN A 66 -39.69 20.39 -25.43
C ASN A 66 -38.26 20.83 -25.02
N ASP A 67 -37.29 19.91 -25.05
CA ASP A 67 -35.92 20.14 -24.59
C ASP A 67 -35.05 20.75 -25.73
N PRO A 68 -34.68 22.04 -25.65
CA PRO A 68 -33.84 22.68 -26.67
C PRO A 68 -32.44 22.06 -26.75
N ASN A 69 -32.04 21.32 -25.72
CA ASN A 69 -30.74 20.68 -25.57
C ASN A 69 -30.87 19.15 -25.45
N PHE A 70 -31.89 18.55 -26.05
CA PHE A 70 -32.19 17.11 -25.96
C PHE A 70 -30.93 16.22 -26.08
N ALA A 71 -30.09 16.49 -27.08
CA ALA A 71 -28.84 15.75 -27.28
C ALA A 71 -27.89 15.85 -26.08
N ILE A 72 -27.70 17.05 -25.52
CA ILE A 72 -26.85 17.27 -24.33
C ILE A 72 -27.45 16.57 -23.13
N THR A 73 -28.77 16.65 -22.94
CA THR A 73 -29.48 15.96 -21.86
C THR A 73 -29.28 14.45 -21.94
N VAL A 74 -29.45 13.85 -23.11
CA VAL A 74 -29.22 12.42 -23.33
C VAL A 74 -27.75 12.05 -23.12
N LEU A 75 -26.82 12.86 -23.60
CA LEU A 75 -25.39 12.64 -23.42
C LEU A 75 -24.98 12.70 -21.94
N ASN A 76 -25.47 13.67 -21.16
CA ASN A 76 -25.21 13.73 -19.72
C ASN A 76 -25.79 12.52 -18.98
N LYS A 77 -26.98 12.07 -19.38
CA LYS A 77 -27.61 10.85 -18.84
C LYS A 77 -26.79 9.60 -19.16
N LEU A 78 -26.16 9.53 -20.33
CA LEU A 78 -25.34 8.41 -20.76
C LEU A 78 -23.92 8.47 -20.18
N ALA A 79 -23.35 9.66 -20.00
CA ALA A 79 -22.01 9.87 -19.46
C ALA A 79 -21.85 9.39 -18.02
N GLY A 80 -22.93 9.35 -17.23
CA GLY A 80 -22.93 8.76 -15.90
C GLY A 80 -23.04 7.24 -15.87
N LYS A 81 -23.19 6.58 -17.03
CA LYS A 81 -23.26 5.12 -17.12
C LYS A 81 -21.86 4.54 -17.18
N GLN A 82 -21.66 3.46 -16.43
CA GLN A 82 -20.46 2.66 -16.58
C GLN A 82 -20.56 1.76 -17.81
N PRO A 83 -19.42 1.37 -18.41
CA PRO A 83 -19.36 0.24 -19.33
C PRO A 83 -20.01 -1.00 -18.72
N LEU A 84 -20.71 -1.80 -19.53
CA LEU A 84 -21.35 -3.06 -19.12
C LEU A 84 -20.31 -4.18 -18.95
N ASP A 85 -19.26 -3.90 -18.19
CA ASP A 85 -18.24 -4.86 -17.79
C ASP A 85 -18.55 -5.34 -16.38
N GLU A 86 -18.61 -6.66 -16.20
CA GLU A 86 -19.00 -7.26 -14.92
C GLU A 86 -18.04 -6.89 -13.79
N THR A 87 -16.74 -6.79 -14.09
CA THR A 87 -15.72 -6.43 -13.11
C THR A 87 -15.85 -4.96 -12.75
N LEU A 88 -15.92 -4.07 -13.74
CA LEU A 88 -16.01 -2.63 -13.51
C LEU A 88 -17.30 -2.24 -12.78
N THR A 89 -18.42 -2.91 -13.09
CA THR A 89 -19.69 -2.76 -12.38
C THR A 89 -19.57 -3.22 -10.93
N ALA A 90 -18.86 -4.32 -10.68
CA ALA A 90 -18.61 -4.80 -9.33
C ALA A 90 -17.71 -3.84 -8.53
N LEU A 91 -16.73 -3.21 -9.17
CA LEU A 91 -15.74 -2.36 -8.52
C LEU A 91 -16.24 -0.95 -8.19
N SER A 92 -16.98 -0.35 -9.10
CA SER A 92 -17.26 1.08 -9.11
C SER A 92 -18.18 1.58 -7.99
N GLY A 93 -18.99 0.69 -7.40
CA GLY A 93 -19.88 0.99 -6.29
C GLY A 93 -19.29 0.64 -4.92
N LYS A 94 -18.06 0.14 -4.86
CA LYS A 94 -17.44 -0.32 -3.61
C LYS A 94 -16.78 0.84 -2.85
N SER A 95 -16.92 0.82 -1.53
CA SER A 95 -16.05 1.59 -0.64
C SER A 95 -14.62 1.03 -0.69
N ALA A 96 -13.66 1.74 -0.10
CA ALA A 96 -12.29 1.23 0.03
C ALA A 96 -12.24 -0.15 0.71
N ASP A 97 -13.03 -0.35 1.78
CA ASP A 97 -13.11 -1.65 2.46
C ASP A 97 -13.73 -2.73 1.59
N GLY A 98 -14.84 -2.41 0.91
CA GLY A 98 -15.50 -3.36 -0.01
C GLY A 98 -14.62 -3.72 -1.22
N PHE A 99 -13.74 -2.80 -1.64
CA PHE A 99 -12.74 -3.05 -2.66
C PHE A 99 -11.68 -4.03 -2.16
N ILE A 100 -11.12 -3.79 -0.96
CA ILE A 100 -10.13 -4.66 -0.31
C ILE A 100 -10.66 -6.09 -0.16
N GLU A 101 -11.94 -6.23 0.21
CA GLU A 101 -12.61 -7.53 0.30
C GLU A 101 -12.74 -8.19 -1.07
N TYR A 102 -13.20 -7.45 -2.09
CA TYR A 102 -13.41 -7.97 -3.44
C TYR A 102 -12.14 -8.53 -4.08
N ILE A 103 -11.00 -7.87 -3.87
CA ILE A 103 -9.70 -8.31 -4.37
C ILE A 103 -9.00 -9.31 -3.43
N GLY A 104 -9.62 -9.67 -2.30
CA GLY A 104 -9.07 -10.64 -1.35
C GLY A 104 -7.84 -10.15 -0.56
N LEU A 105 -7.66 -8.83 -0.40
CA LEU A 105 -6.49 -8.27 0.31
C LEU A 105 -6.67 -8.15 1.83
N ARG A 106 -7.85 -8.44 2.38
CA ARG A 106 -8.15 -8.31 3.82
C ARG A 106 -7.16 -9.10 4.68
N GLU A 107 -6.96 -10.38 4.38
CA GLU A 107 -6.05 -11.25 5.13
C GLU A 107 -4.59 -10.82 4.99
N THR A 108 -4.16 -10.44 3.79
CA THR A 108 -2.80 -9.91 3.55
C THR A 108 -2.51 -8.68 4.41
N ILE A 109 -3.48 -7.76 4.55
CA ILE A 109 -3.33 -6.56 5.38
C ILE A 109 -3.22 -6.94 6.86
N ASN A 110 -4.04 -7.89 7.33
CA ASN A 110 -3.98 -8.37 8.71
C ASN A 110 -2.62 -9.01 9.02
N HIS A 111 -2.15 -9.91 8.16
CA HIS A 111 -0.83 -10.52 8.30
C HIS A 111 0.32 -9.50 8.24
N ALA A 112 0.20 -8.46 7.42
CA ALA A 112 1.20 -7.40 7.35
C ALA A 112 1.23 -6.54 8.62
N ALA A 113 0.08 -6.31 9.26
CA ALA A 113 0.00 -5.60 10.54
C ALA A 113 0.68 -6.39 11.67
N ASP A 114 0.55 -7.72 11.63
CA ASP A 114 1.14 -8.67 12.59
C ASP A 114 2.59 -9.09 12.24
N ALA A 115 3.14 -8.61 11.13
CA ALA A 115 4.52 -8.90 10.73
C ALA A 115 5.52 -8.22 11.67
N LEU A 116 6.78 -8.71 11.69
CA LEU A 116 7.82 -8.14 12.55
C LEU A 116 8.14 -6.68 12.21
N HIS A 117 7.96 -5.78 13.18
CA HIS A 117 8.23 -4.35 13.10
C HIS A 117 9.73 -4.10 13.21
N LYS A 118 10.36 -3.73 12.09
CA LYS A 118 11.81 -3.45 12.04
C LYS A 118 12.28 -2.42 13.08
N SER A 119 11.45 -1.43 13.41
CA SER A 119 11.76 -0.40 14.40
C SER A 119 11.76 -0.91 15.85
N GLN A 120 11.15 -2.07 16.11
CA GLN A 120 11.10 -2.67 17.44
C GLN A 120 12.29 -3.60 17.71
N ASN A 121 13.16 -3.86 16.72
CA ASN A 121 14.33 -4.73 16.86
C ASN A 121 14.03 -6.08 17.54
N GLY A 122 12.88 -6.69 17.20
CA GLY A 122 12.43 -7.97 17.77
C GLY A 122 11.71 -7.87 19.12
N GLY A 123 11.41 -6.67 19.61
CA GLY A 123 10.60 -6.44 20.82
C GLY A 123 9.19 -7.03 20.72
N ASP A 124 8.63 -7.04 19.52
CA ASP A 124 7.33 -7.57 19.11
C ASP A 124 7.28 -9.10 18.91
N ILE A 125 8.41 -9.81 18.97
CA ILE A 125 8.39 -11.27 18.85
C ILE A 125 7.59 -11.87 20.04
N PRO A 126 6.48 -12.60 19.78
CA PRO A 126 5.60 -13.13 20.83
C PRO A 126 6.32 -14.14 21.74
N GLU A 127 7.05 -15.08 21.13
CA GLU A 127 7.81 -16.11 21.84
C GLU A 127 9.29 -16.03 21.47
N LYS A 128 10.00 -15.05 22.05
CA LYS A 128 11.44 -14.86 21.81
C LYS A 128 12.25 -16.14 21.99
N PRO A 129 12.02 -16.99 23.02
CA PRO A 129 12.75 -18.26 23.19
C PRO A 129 12.53 -19.23 22.01
N LEU A 130 11.30 -19.41 21.56
CA LEU A 130 10.98 -20.27 20.42
C LEU A 130 11.55 -19.70 19.11
N PHE A 131 11.47 -18.38 18.93
CA PHE A 131 12.08 -17.70 17.78
C PHE A 131 13.59 -17.93 17.71
N VAL A 132 14.33 -17.74 18.81
CA VAL A 132 15.78 -17.98 18.82
C VAL A 132 16.14 -19.46 18.62
N GLN A 133 15.28 -20.38 19.07
CA GLN A 133 15.42 -21.82 18.79
C GLN A 133 15.22 -22.12 17.29
N ASN A 134 14.17 -21.57 16.67
CA ASN A 134 13.85 -21.81 15.27
C ASN A 134 14.91 -21.26 14.31
N ILE A 135 15.56 -20.13 14.64
CA ILE A 135 16.67 -19.59 13.85
C ILE A 135 18.03 -20.23 14.15
N GLY A 136 18.07 -21.24 15.05
CA GLY A 136 19.31 -21.95 15.41
C GLY A 136 20.26 -21.14 16.31
N ALA A 137 19.82 -20.02 16.87
CA ALA A 137 20.57 -19.26 17.88
C ALA A 137 20.53 -19.93 19.26
N LEU A 138 19.73 -20.98 19.42
CA LEU A 138 19.65 -21.79 20.64
C LEU A 138 19.52 -23.29 20.30
N PRO A 139 20.23 -24.20 20.99
CA PRO A 139 19.98 -25.64 20.87
C PRO A 139 18.59 -26.00 21.44
N ALA A 140 18.05 -27.16 21.06
CA ALA A 140 16.63 -27.57 21.20
C ALA A 140 16.04 -27.69 22.64
N SER A 141 16.73 -27.15 23.65
CA SER A 141 16.36 -27.15 25.06
C SER A 141 17.10 -26.06 25.86
N GLY A 142 17.73 -25.09 25.19
CA GLY A 142 18.47 -24.03 25.85
C GLY A 142 17.55 -22.97 26.47
N THR A 143 18.04 -22.26 27.49
CA THR A 143 17.56 -20.92 27.83
C THR A 143 18.33 -19.93 26.97
N ALA A 144 17.66 -18.92 26.38
CA ALA A 144 18.26 -17.87 25.56
C ALA A 144 19.69 -17.56 26.00
N VAL A 145 20.64 -17.54 25.05
CA VAL A 145 22.07 -17.36 25.32
C VAL A 145 22.25 -16.15 26.25
N ALA A 146 22.32 -16.43 27.56
CA ALA A 146 22.97 -15.53 28.49
C ALA A 146 24.42 -15.56 28.00
N ALA A 147 24.73 -14.64 27.09
CA ALA A 147 26.08 -14.29 26.72
C ALA A 147 26.80 -14.00 28.05
N ASN A 148 27.46 -15.01 28.61
CA ASN A 148 28.43 -15.00 29.72
C ASN A 148 28.57 -16.32 30.50
N ARG A 149 27.83 -17.40 30.22
CA ARG A 149 28.11 -18.70 30.88
C ARG A 149 29.04 -19.56 30.02
N LEU A 150 30.32 -19.64 30.39
CA LEU A 150 31.22 -20.68 29.89
C LEU A 150 30.70 -22.03 30.39
N ALA A 151 30.20 -22.88 29.48
CA ALA A 151 29.81 -24.24 29.79
C ALA A 151 31.05 -25.14 29.81
N SER A 152 31.10 -26.10 30.75
CA SER A 152 32.16 -27.11 30.81
C SER A 152 32.12 -27.98 29.55
N ARG A 153 33.29 -28.27 28.98
CA ARG A 153 33.46 -29.29 27.93
C ARG A 153 33.70 -30.70 28.49
N GLY A 154 33.47 -30.89 29.79
CA GLY A 154 33.79 -32.12 30.49
C GLY A 154 35.29 -32.29 30.70
N ALA A 155 35.74 -33.52 30.95
CA ALA A 155 37.14 -33.82 31.21
C ALA A 155 38.01 -33.56 29.96
N LEU A 156 38.92 -32.59 30.05
CA LEU A 156 39.86 -32.25 28.96
C LEU A 156 41.25 -32.77 29.31
N PRO A 157 41.89 -33.69 28.57
CA PRO A 157 43.24 -34.14 28.90
C PRO A 157 44.26 -32.99 28.84
N ALA A 158 45.30 -33.08 29.67
CA ALA A 158 46.39 -32.12 29.65
C ALA A 158 47.09 -32.14 28.29
N LEU A 159 47.20 -30.97 27.66
CA LEU A 159 47.99 -30.83 26.44
C LEU A 159 49.47 -30.97 26.77
N THR A 160 50.21 -31.65 25.90
CA THR A 160 51.63 -31.95 26.05
C THR A 160 52.35 -31.73 24.74
N GLY A 161 53.67 -31.53 24.80
CA GLY A 161 54.44 -31.34 23.59
C GLY A 161 54.13 -29.99 22.92
N THR A 162 54.15 -30.02 21.60
CA THR A 162 53.64 -28.96 20.70
C THR A 162 52.12 -29.02 20.46
N THR A 163 51.39 -29.89 21.16
CA THR A 163 49.95 -30.11 20.89
C THR A 163 49.11 -28.94 21.40
N ARG A 164 48.32 -28.34 20.52
CA ARG A 164 47.45 -27.20 20.84
C ARG A 164 45.99 -27.61 21.03
N GLY A 165 45.21 -26.75 21.69
CA GLY A 165 43.78 -26.97 21.83
C GLY A 165 43.07 -26.87 20.48
N SER A 166 42.17 -27.82 20.16
CA SER A 166 41.40 -27.81 18.91
C SER A 166 40.26 -26.79 18.89
N ASP A 167 39.83 -26.34 20.07
CA ASP A 167 38.76 -25.36 20.21
C ASP A 167 39.29 -23.96 19.96
N SER A 168 38.42 -23.04 19.54
CA SER A 168 38.76 -21.62 19.34
C SER A 168 38.17 -20.75 20.46
N GLY A 169 38.95 -19.80 20.98
CA GLY A 169 38.49 -18.83 21.96
C GLY A 169 38.68 -19.27 23.41
N LEU A 170 37.71 -18.94 24.27
CA LEU A 170 37.75 -19.24 25.70
C LEU A 170 36.88 -20.45 26.03
N ILE A 171 37.47 -21.51 26.55
CA ILE A 171 36.75 -22.72 26.97
C ILE A 171 37.02 -23.06 28.43
N MET A 172 36.02 -23.66 29.08
CA MET A 172 36.15 -24.26 30.40
C MET A 172 36.08 -25.78 30.27
N GLY A 173 36.89 -26.49 31.05
CA GLY A 173 36.80 -27.94 31.18
C GLY A 173 37.13 -28.40 32.58
N GLU A 174 37.06 -29.71 32.76
CA GLU A 174 37.31 -30.38 34.02
C GLU A 174 38.66 -31.09 33.99
N VAL A 175 39.35 -31.01 35.13
CA VAL A 175 40.54 -31.82 35.44
C VAL A 175 40.08 -32.99 36.30
N TYR A 176 40.29 -34.19 35.79
CA TYR A 176 39.85 -35.42 36.44
C TYR A 176 40.83 -36.56 36.10
N ASN A 177 41.90 -36.64 36.88
CA ASN A 177 42.98 -37.64 36.78
C ASN A 177 43.52 -37.82 35.35
N ASN A 178 43.80 -36.71 34.68
CA ASN A 178 44.04 -36.64 33.24
C ASN A 178 45.31 -35.86 32.86
N GLY A 179 46.36 -35.99 33.69
CA GLY A 179 47.72 -35.52 33.37
C GLY A 179 48.05 -34.08 33.78
N TYR A 180 47.18 -33.41 34.51
CA TYR A 180 47.47 -32.09 35.09
C TYR A 180 48.24 -32.20 36.42
N PRO A 181 48.85 -31.10 36.90
CA PRO A 181 49.51 -31.05 38.20
C PRO A 181 48.64 -31.47 39.39
N THR A 182 47.31 -31.37 39.26
CA THR A 182 46.34 -31.78 40.27
C THR A 182 45.47 -32.92 39.78
N GLN A 183 45.07 -33.82 40.68
CA GLN A 183 44.16 -34.91 40.35
C GLN A 183 42.75 -34.41 39.97
N TYR A 184 42.28 -33.33 40.59
CA TYR A 184 40.94 -32.78 40.35
C TYR A 184 40.95 -31.26 40.30
N GLY A 185 40.13 -30.66 39.45
CA GLY A 185 40.05 -29.21 39.31
C GLY A 185 39.24 -28.75 38.10
N ASN A 186 39.32 -27.45 37.83
CA ASN A 186 38.77 -26.82 36.63
C ASN A 186 39.88 -26.15 35.83
N ILE A 187 39.78 -26.21 34.51
CA ILE A 187 40.72 -25.57 33.59
C ILE A 187 40.00 -24.51 32.74
N LEU A 188 40.61 -23.35 32.63
CA LEU A 188 40.27 -22.33 31.64
C LEU A 188 41.35 -22.33 30.56
N ARG A 189 40.98 -22.60 29.31
CA ARG A 189 41.88 -22.59 28.17
C ARG A 189 41.52 -21.47 27.22
N LEU A 190 42.51 -20.67 26.86
CA LEU A 190 42.46 -19.61 25.86
C LEU A 190 43.22 -20.12 24.63
N THR A 191 42.55 -20.20 23.49
CA THR A 191 43.18 -20.59 22.23
C THR A 191 43.07 -19.49 21.19
N GLY A 192 44.19 -19.22 20.51
CA GLY A 192 44.31 -18.14 19.54
C GLY A 192 45.52 -18.31 18.62
N THR A 193 46.29 -17.26 18.39
CA THR A 193 47.58 -17.39 17.69
C THR A 193 48.60 -18.13 18.57
N GLY A 194 48.60 -17.85 19.88
CA GLY A 194 49.17 -18.69 20.94
C GLY A 194 48.10 -19.15 21.93
N ASP A 195 48.46 -20.03 22.86
CA ASP A 195 47.53 -20.61 23.84
C ASP A 195 47.94 -20.30 25.29
N GLY A 196 46.97 -20.36 26.20
CA GLY A 196 47.17 -20.19 27.63
C GLY A 196 46.19 -21.02 28.45
N GLU A 197 46.64 -21.48 29.61
CA GLU A 197 45.85 -22.30 30.52
C GLU A 197 45.97 -21.81 31.96
N ILE A 198 44.82 -21.73 32.65
CA ILE A 198 44.72 -21.50 34.10
C ILE A 198 43.99 -22.69 34.71
N LEU A 199 44.66 -23.38 35.62
CA LEU A 199 44.12 -24.50 36.39
C LEU A 199 43.85 -24.07 37.82
N ILE A 200 42.66 -24.37 38.32
CA ILE A 200 42.33 -24.27 39.74
C ILE A 200 42.02 -25.68 40.23
N GLY A 201 42.90 -26.22 41.06
CA GLY A 201 42.71 -27.53 41.68
C GLY A 201 41.58 -27.54 42.69
N TRP A 202 41.16 -28.72 43.12
CA TRP A 202 40.27 -28.88 44.28
C TRP A 202 41.08 -29.47 45.44
N SER A 203 40.95 -28.89 46.63
CA SER A 203 41.84 -29.15 47.77
C SER A 203 41.64 -30.51 48.48
N GLY A 204 40.67 -31.32 48.05
CA GLY A 204 40.34 -32.63 48.64
C GLY A 204 39.84 -32.58 50.10
N THR A 205 40.02 -31.45 50.78
CA THR A 205 39.65 -31.19 52.16
C THR A 205 38.76 -29.95 52.20
N ASN A 206 37.56 -30.07 52.76
CA ASN A 206 36.60 -28.97 52.83
C ASN A 206 37.22 -27.74 53.52
N GLY A 207 37.18 -26.59 52.84
CA GLY A 207 37.68 -25.31 53.36
C GLY A 207 39.19 -25.11 53.24
N ALA A 208 39.96 -26.10 52.77
CA ALA A 208 41.40 -25.93 52.51
C ALA A 208 41.64 -25.14 51.20
N PRO A 209 42.74 -24.35 51.10
CA PRO A 209 43.08 -23.63 49.89
C PRO A 209 43.36 -24.59 48.73
N ALA A 210 42.87 -24.22 47.55
CA ALA A 210 43.16 -24.92 46.30
C ALA A 210 44.49 -24.42 45.71
N PRO A 211 45.31 -25.31 45.11
CA PRO A 211 46.45 -24.87 44.31
C PRO A 211 45.95 -24.31 42.96
N ALA A 212 46.59 -23.25 42.48
CA ALA A 212 46.34 -22.68 41.17
C ALA A 212 47.61 -22.72 40.32
N TYR A 213 47.47 -23.01 39.03
CA TYR A 213 48.59 -23.10 38.11
C TYR A 213 48.30 -22.34 36.82
N ILE A 214 49.36 -21.83 36.20
CA ILE A 214 49.31 -21.17 34.89
C ILE A 214 50.41 -21.72 33.98
N ARG A 215 50.11 -21.79 32.69
CA ARG A 215 51.10 -22.06 31.63
C ARG A 215 50.70 -21.42 30.32
N SER A 216 51.63 -21.37 29.38
CA SER A 216 51.43 -20.78 28.05
C SER A 216 52.11 -21.58 26.95
N HIS A 217 51.65 -21.36 25.71
CA HIS A 217 52.23 -21.91 24.50
C HIS A 217 52.37 -20.79 23.46
N ARG A 218 53.59 -20.55 22.96
CA ARG A 218 53.87 -19.49 21.98
C ARG A 218 53.27 -19.81 20.61
N ASP A 219 53.05 -18.78 19.81
CA ASP A 219 52.50 -18.82 18.45
C ASP A 219 53.48 -19.30 17.36
N THR A 220 54.22 -20.39 17.61
CA THR A 220 55.14 -20.98 16.63
C THR A 220 55.00 -22.50 16.59
N ALA A 221 55.19 -23.12 15.42
CA ALA A 221 54.93 -24.56 15.22
C ALA A 221 55.81 -25.48 16.07
N GLU A 222 57.01 -25.03 16.46
CA GLU A 222 57.97 -25.77 17.29
C GLU A 222 57.91 -25.37 18.77
N ALA A 223 56.97 -24.49 19.16
CA ALA A 223 56.84 -24.13 20.56
C ALA A 223 56.28 -25.31 21.36
N GLU A 224 56.89 -25.56 22.50
CA GLU A 224 56.39 -26.49 23.50
C GLU A 224 55.52 -25.73 24.52
N TRP A 225 54.60 -26.44 25.17
CA TRP A 225 53.96 -25.90 26.37
C TRP A 225 55.03 -25.57 27.43
N SER A 226 54.91 -24.40 28.06
CA SER A 226 55.70 -24.12 29.25
C SER A 226 55.35 -25.12 30.34
N GLU A 227 56.32 -25.39 31.22
CA GLU A 227 56.06 -26.05 32.50
C GLU A 227 54.97 -25.29 33.27
N TRP A 228 54.27 -26.01 34.14
CA TRP A 228 53.25 -25.43 35.00
C TRP A 228 53.91 -24.59 36.10
N ALA A 229 53.53 -23.32 36.18
CA ALA A 229 53.89 -22.45 37.29
C ALA A 229 52.76 -22.42 38.31
N MET A 230 53.07 -22.70 39.57
CA MET A 230 52.13 -22.56 40.69
C MET A 230 52.05 -21.08 41.11
N LEU A 231 50.82 -20.58 41.33
CA LEU A 231 50.51 -19.20 41.75
C LEU A 231 50.47 -19.04 43.27
#